data_AF-A0A969F0Q3-F1
#
_entry.id   AF-A0A969F0Q3-F1
#
_cell.length_a   1.000
_cell.length_b   1.000
_cell.length_c   1.000
_cell.angle_alpha   90.00
_cell.angle_beta   90.00
_cell.angle_gamma   90.00
#
_symmetry.space_group_name_H-M   'P 1'
#
loop_
_entity.id
_entity.type
_entity.pdbx_description
1 polymer ?
#
loop_
_entity_poly.entity_id
_entity_poly.type
_entity_poly.pdbx_seq_one_letter_code
_entity_poly.pdbx_strand_id
1 'polypeptide(L)'
;MASESEYTRYLATLKAVGDSLRADILRLLARDSFGVLELAHMLDISQPALSHHLKILTTAGLLTTRRDGNSIFYRRCAGDASTSYRGAVLDALDSFPLDAKLGARRDDIHRERAARSRTFFRDNARAFHEQRALICAPDVYLPALAALLPERGRQAIDVGPGDGEALALLSPRFERVHGIDNSAEMLARARQCIDDERLPNITLRDAEFTAVKRPRADFVLMAMVLHHAPCRRRSLRTQQSCCCQRAGSSSSS
;
A
#
# COMPACT_ATOMS: atom_id res chain seq x y z
N MET A 1 -2.13 15.04 37.79
CA MET A 1 -1.41 13.77 37.53
C MET A 1 -1.45 13.31 36.07
N ALA A 2 -2.56 13.45 35.33
CA ALA A 2 -2.59 13.06 33.90
C ALA A 2 -1.66 13.90 32.99
N SER A 3 -1.58 15.22 33.22
CA SER A 3 -0.79 16.15 32.39
C SER A 3 0.73 15.97 32.50
N GLU A 4 1.23 15.52 33.66
CA GLU A 4 2.65 15.31 33.92
C GLU A 4 3.20 14.09 33.13
N SER A 5 2.35 13.08 32.90
CA SER A 5 2.64 11.94 32.04
C SER A 5 2.67 12.33 30.56
N GLU A 6 1.77 13.22 30.12
CA GLU A 6 1.72 13.72 28.74
C GLU A 6 2.91 14.61 28.41
N TYR A 7 3.29 15.51 29.32
CA TYR A 7 4.48 16.35 29.17
C TYR A 7 5.77 15.51 29.04
N THR A 8 5.91 14.48 29.87
CA THR A 8 7.06 13.57 29.81
C THR A 8 7.10 12.81 28.47
N ARG A 9 5.95 12.34 27.97
CA ARG A 9 5.85 11.70 26.64
C ARG A 9 6.17 12.68 25.51
N TYR A 10 5.72 13.92 25.61
CA TYR A 10 6.04 14.98 24.65
C TYR A 10 7.55 15.21 24.57
N LEU A 11 8.23 15.39 25.71
CA LEU A 11 9.68 15.53 25.75
C LEU A 11 10.40 14.29 25.22
N ALA A 12 9.91 13.09 25.52
CA ALA A 12 10.47 11.84 25.00
C ALA A 12 10.34 11.76 23.47
N THR A 13 9.22 12.21 22.89
CA THR A 13 9.04 12.33 21.44
C THR A 13 10.04 13.32 20.84
N LEU A 14 10.19 14.51 21.41
CA LEU A 14 11.17 15.50 20.91
C LEU A 14 12.60 14.97 20.98
N LYS A 15 12.99 14.32 22.09
CA LYS A 15 14.29 13.65 22.24
C LYS A 15 14.47 12.50 21.25
N ALA A 16 13.39 11.81 20.89
CA ALA A 16 13.43 10.74 19.90
C ALA A 16 13.66 11.27 18.48
N VAL A 17 13.13 12.45 18.17
CA VAL A 17 13.26 13.08 16.84
C VAL A 17 14.53 13.90 16.68
N GLY A 18 15.11 14.41 17.78
CA GLY A 18 16.29 15.28 17.79
C GLY A 18 17.62 14.64 17.36
N ASP A 19 17.58 13.58 16.57
CA ASP A 19 18.75 12.89 15.99
C ASP A 19 18.54 12.77 14.48
N SER A 20 19.57 13.12 13.72
CA SER A 20 19.50 13.23 12.25
C SER A 20 19.07 11.92 11.61
N LEU A 21 19.64 10.79 12.05
CA LEU A 21 19.33 9.48 11.52
C LEU A 21 17.86 9.09 11.78
N ARG A 22 17.36 9.32 13.00
CA ARG A 22 15.95 9.07 13.34
C ARG A 22 15.00 9.99 12.57
N ALA A 23 15.37 11.25 12.36
CA ALA A 23 14.60 12.15 11.50
C ALA A 23 14.53 11.64 10.05
N ASP A 24 15.64 11.16 9.49
CA ASP A 24 15.66 10.60 8.13
C ASP A 24 14.89 9.29 8.02
N ILE A 25 14.97 8.39 9.02
CA ILE A 25 14.11 7.19 9.10
C ILE A 25 12.64 7.59 9.02
N LEU A 26 12.22 8.58 9.81
CA LEU A 26 10.84 9.05 9.78
C LEU A 26 10.51 9.58 8.38
N ARG A 27 11.35 10.41 7.77
CA ARG A 27 11.12 10.99 6.43
C ARG A 27 11.05 9.95 5.31
N LEU A 28 11.86 8.90 5.37
CA LEU A 28 11.75 7.75 4.48
C LEU A 28 10.40 7.04 4.64
N LEU A 29 9.91 6.91 5.88
CA LEU A 29 8.64 6.26 6.22
C LEU A 29 7.40 7.16 6.09
N ALA A 30 7.53 8.36 5.50
CA ALA A 30 6.42 9.31 5.37
C ALA A 30 5.22 8.76 4.60
N ARG A 31 5.48 7.92 3.59
CA ARG A 31 4.46 7.40 2.66
C ARG A 31 4.58 5.90 2.42
N ASP A 32 5.56 5.25 3.03
CA ASP A 32 5.95 3.89 2.71
C ASP A 32 6.24 3.10 3.98
N SER A 33 6.26 1.77 3.82
CA SER A 33 6.73 0.86 4.85
C SER A 33 7.93 0.06 4.35
N PHE A 34 8.96 -0.02 5.19
CA PHE A 34 10.23 -0.68 4.87
C PHE A 34 10.62 -1.66 5.96
N GLY A 35 11.23 -2.76 5.53
CA GLY A 35 11.85 -3.73 6.42
C GLY A 35 13.17 -3.19 6.98
N VAL A 36 13.66 -3.82 8.04
CA VAL A 36 14.92 -3.42 8.69
C VAL A 36 16.10 -3.46 7.71
N LEU A 37 16.19 -4.50 6.88
CA LEU A 37 17.30 -4.65 5.93
C LEU A 37 17.28 -3.57 4.83
N GLU A 38 16.09 -3.18 4.36
CA GLU A 38 15.95 -2.15 3.34
C GLU A 38 16.29 -0.76 3.90
N LEU A 39 15.85 -0.47 5.12
CA LEU A 39 16.24 0.75 5.83
C LEU A 39 17.74 0.80 6.12
N ALA A 40 18.34 -0.33 6.51
CA ALA A 40 19.78 -0.44 6.76
C ALA A 40 20.57 -0.15 5.48
N HIS A 41 20.12 -0.70 4.35
CA HIS A 41 20.72 -0.46 3.05
C HIS A 41 20.57 1.01 2.60
N MET A 42 19.37 1.59 2.71
CA MET A 42 19.14 2.99 2.32
C MET A 42 19.97 3.98 3.16
N LEU A 43 20.11 3.73 4.46
CA LEU A 43 20.81 4.60 5.40
C LEU A 43 22.31 4.29 5.51
N ASP A 44 22.78 3.22 4.89
CA ASP A 44 24.18 2.75 4.94
C ASP A 44 24.68 2.54 6.38
N ILE A 45 23.86 1.83 7.17
CA ILE A 45 24.15 1.51 8.56
C ILE A 45 23.91 0.03 8.85
N SER A 46 24.56 -0.49 9.90
CA SER A 46 24.38 -1.88 10.30
C SER A 46 22.98 -2.15 10.88
N GLN A 47 22.47 -3.37 10.68
CA GLN A 47 21.18 -3.79 11.23
C GLN A 47 21.08 -3.65 12.77
N PRO A 48 22.10 -4.01 13.57
CA PRO A 48 22.04 -3.82 15.02
C PRO A 48 21.91 -2.35 15.43
N ALA A 49 22.67 -1.46 14.77
CA ALA A 49 22.59 -0.03 15.02
C ALA A 49 21.21 0.52 14.64
N LEU A 50 20.71 0.18 13.44
CA LEU A 50 19.38 0.61 13.01
C LEU A 50 18.26 0.13 13.94
N SER A 51 18.34 -1.12 14.40
CA SER A 51 17.32 -1.71 15.29
C SER A 51 17.19 -0.93 16.61
N HIS A 52 18.29 -0.39 17.12
CA HIS A 52 18.28 0.49 18.29
C HIS A 52 17.48 1.78 18.02
N HIS A 53 17.75 2.48 16.91
CA HIS A 53 17.00 3.69 16.52
C HIS A 53 15.51 3.41 16.30
N LEU A 54 15.19 2.30 15.63
CA LEU A 54 13.80 1.87 15.41
C LEU A 54 13.07 1.57 16.72
N LYS A 55 13.75 0.94 17.70
CA LYS A 55 13.19 0.69 19.02
C LYS A 55 12.86 2.01 19.73
N ILE A 56 13.77 2.98 19.73
CA ILE A 56 13.52 4.28 20.37
C ILE A 56 12.31 4.99 19.73
N LEU A 57 12.24 5.02 18.41
CA LEU A 57 11.13 5.64 17.69
C LEU A 57 9.79 4.92 17.93
N THR A 58 9.81 3.59 18.05
CA THR A 58 8.62 2.79 18.39
C THR A 58 8.16 3.06 19.82
N THR A 59 9.09 3.09 20.79
CA THR A 59 8.79 3.43 22.19
C THR A 59 8.25 4.87 22.34
N ALA A 60 8.70 5.81 21.51
CA ALA A 60 8.16 7.17 21.46
C ALA A 60 6.76 7.28 20.81
N GLY A 61 6.24 6.17 20.26
CA GLY A 61 4.95 6.11 19.58
C GLY A 61 4.96 6.76 18.20
N LEU A 62 6.13 6.92 17.58
CA LEU A 62 6.28 7.51 16.24
C LEU A 62 6.22 6.47 15.12
N LEU A 63 6.52 5.21 15.44
CA LEU A 63 6.47 4.09 14.51
C LEU A 63 5.50 3.01 14.98
N THR A 64 4.93 2.29 14.02
CA THR A 64 4.25 1.02 14.22
C THR A 64 4.92 -0.06 13.38
N THR A 65 4.77 -1.31 13.80
CA THR A 65 5.39 -2.46 13.14
C THR A 65 4.33 -3.44 12.67
N ARG A 66 4.56 -4.05 11.50
CA ARG A 66 3.79 -5.19 10.99
C ARG A 66 4.76 -6.32 10.68
N ARG A 67 4.42 -7.54 11.10
CA ARG A 67 5.15 -8.75 10.71
C ARG A 67 4.53 -9.33 9.44
N ASP A 68 5.38 -9.68 8.49
CA ASP A 68 5.00 -10.34 7.25
C ASP A 68 6.02 -11.47 6.97
N GLY A 69 5.56 -12.71 7.14
CA GLY A 69 6.42 -13.89 7.19
C GLY A 69 7.55 -13.75 8.23
N ASN A 70 8.80 -13.88 7.75
CA ASN A 70 10.00 -13.74 8.57
C ASN A 70 10.52 -12.29 8.70
N SER A 71 9.82 -11.31 8.11
CA SER A 71 10.26 -9.91 8.07
C SER A 71 9.38 -8.99 8.92
N ILE A 72 9.98 -7.96 9.51
CA ILE A 72 9.28 -6.89 10.24
C ILE A 72 9.38 -5.60 9.43
N PHE A 73 8.22 -5.04 9.11
CA PHE A 73 8.07 -3.78 8.41
C PHE A 73 7.70 -2.66 9.37
N TYR A 74 8.32 -1.50 9.19
CA TYR A 74 8.07 -0.29 9.98
C TYR A 74 7.26 0.69 9.16
N ARG A 75 6.41 1.47 9.82
CA ARG A 75 5.63 2.58 9.26
C ARG A 75 5.49 3.68 10.31
N ARG A 76 5.31 4.93 9.90
CA ARG A 76 4.89 5.99 10.83
C ARG A 76 3.55 5.65 11.49
N CYS A 77 3.45 5.91 12.78
CA CYS A 77 2.19 5.85 13.50
C CYS A 77 1.30 7.01 13.03
N ALA A 78 0.19 6.69 12.35
CA ALA A 78 -0.83 7.68 12.00
C ALA A 78 -1.67 7.95 13.25
N GLY A 79 -1.21 8.86 14.11
CA GLY A 79 -2.09 9.50 15.07
C GLY A 79 -3.06 10.43 14.36
N ASP A 80 -4.18 10.75 14.99
CA ASP A 80 -5.20 11.68 14.52
C ASP A 80 -4.53 13.00 14.12
N ALA A 81 -4.28 13.13 12.81
CA ALA A 81 -3.20 13.98 12.28
C ALA A 81 -3.43 15.49 12.50
N SER A 82 -4.62 15.89 12.95
CA SER A 82 -4.97 17.30 13.14
C SER A 82 -4.75 17.84 14.55
N THR A 83 -4.52 17.00 15.57
CA THR A 83 -4.62 17.49 16.97
C THR A 83 -3.53 16.95 17.93
N SER A 84 -2.63 16.06 17.47
CA SER A 84 -1.54 15.53 18.30
C SER A 84 -0.20 16.19 18.00
N TYR A 85 0.60 16.48 19.04
CA TYR A 85 1.97 16.98 18.89
C TYR A 85 2.86 16.07 18.02
N ARG A 86 2.58 14.75 17.98
CA ARG A 86 3.31 13.82 17.11
C ARG A 86 3.05 14.13 15.65
N GLY A 87 1.80 14.42 15.29
CA GLY A 87 1.41 14.84 13.94
C GLY A 87 2.13 16.12 13.53
N ALA A 88 2.11 17.14 14.40
CA ALA A 88 2.80 18.40 14.15
C ALA A 88 4.31 18.24 13.92
N VAL A 89 4.98 17.37 14.69
CA VAL A 89 6.41 17.08 14.49
C VAL A 89 6.66 16.35 13.17
N LEU A 90 5.82 15.38 12.80
CA LEU A 90 5.95 14.66 11.54
C LEU A 90 5.68 15.56 10.33
N ASP A 91 4.68 16.46 10.42
CA ASP A 91 4.38 17.45 9.38
C ASP A 91 5.53 18.45 9.22
N ALA A 92 6.13 18.90 10.34
CA ALA A 92 7.31 19.74 10.30
C ALA A 92 8.47 19.04 9.61
N LEU A 93 8.74 17.77 9.92
CA LEU A 93 9.79 16.98 9.24
C LEU A 93 9.53 16.84 7.73
N ASP A 94 8.27 16.70 7.32
CA ASP A 94 7.88 16.56 5.91
C ASP A 94 8.02 17.86 5.12
N SER A 95 8.12 19.00 5.79
CA SER A 95 8.42 20.30 5.15
C SER A 95 9.88 20.41 4.67
N PHE A 96 10.78 19.60 5.23
CA PHE A 96 12.17 19.56 4.80
C PHE A 96 12.35 18.56 3.64
N PRO A 97 13.11 18.90 2.57
CA PRO A 97 13.33 18.02 1.42
C PRO A 97 14.31 16.89 1.75
N LEU A 98 13.92 15.64 1.47
CA LEU A 98 14.80 14.49 1.70
C LEU A 98 16.10 14.65 0.89
N ASP A 99 17.23 14.26 1.47
CA ASP A 99 18.52 14.28 0.77
C ASP A 99 18.41 13.51 -0.55
N ALA A 100 19.03 14.05 -1.61
CA ALA A 100 18.90 13.50 -2.96
C ALA A 100 19.45 12.07 -3.06
N LYS A 101 20.53 11.75 -2.34
CA LYS A 101 21.10 10.39 -2.34
C LYS A 101 20.18 9.42 -1.60
N LEU A 102 19.63 9.82 -0.46
CA LEU A 102 18.62 9.01 0.26
C LEU A 102 17.35 8.80 -0.59
N GLY A 103 16.90 9.84 -1.29
CA GLY A 103 15.78 9.76 -2.23
C GLY A 103 16.05 8.75 -3.36
N ALA A 104 17.24 8.79 -3.97
CA ALA A 104 17.64 7.84 -4.99
C ALA A 104 17.67 6.40 -4.47
N ARG A 105 18.30 6.15 -3.31
CA ARG A 105 18.34 4.82 -2.68
C ARG A 105 16.95 4.26 -2.37
N ARG A 106 16.02 5.12 -1.94
CA ARG A 106 14.61 4.73 -1.75
C ARG A 106 13.99 4.30 -3.08
N ASP A 107 14.19 5.08 -4.12
CA ASP A 107 13.65 4.79 -5.45
C ASP A 107 14.28 3.51 -6.03
N ASP A 108 15.53 3.19 -5.69
CA ASP A 108 16.21 1.93 -6.05
C ASP A 108 15.55 0.73 -5.38
N ILE A 109 15.28 0.79 -4.07
CA ILE A 109 14.53 -0.26 -3.35
C ILE A 109 13.14 -0.46 -3.97
N HIS A 110 12.46 0.60 -4.39
CA HIS A 110 11.19 0.46 -5.10
C HIS A 110 11.36 -0.27 -6.45
N ARG A 111 12.40 0.04 -7.22
CA ARG A 111 12.70 -0.66 -8.48
C ARG A 111 13.06 -2.12 -8.25
N GLU A 112 13.82 -2.42 -7.20
CA GLU A 112 14.16 -3.80 -6.81
C GLU A 112 12.94 -4.57 -6.35
N ARG A 113 12.08 -4.00 -5.51
CA ARG A 113 10.80 -4.62 -5.11
C ARG A 113 9.97 -4.94 -6.35
N ALA A 114 9.83 -3.98 -7.26
CA ALA A 114 9.10 -4.19 -8.50
C ALA A 114 9.74 -5.28 -9.37
N ALA A 115 11.08 -5.36 -9.44
CA ALA A 115 11.80 -6.40 -10.18
C ALA A 115 11.67 -7.78 -9.53
N ARG A 116 11.80 -7.88 -8.21
CA ARG A 116 11.62 -9.14 -7.45
C ARG A 116 10.19 -9.63 -7.55
N SER A 117 9.20 -8.75 -7.47
CA SER A 117 7.81 -9.10 -7.75
C SER A 117 7.69 -9.65 -9.17
N ARG A 118 8.22 -8.96 -10.20
CA ARG A 118 8.18 -9.46 -11.60
C ARG A 118 8.84 -10.83 -11.78
N THR A 119 10.01 -11.05 -11.20
CA THR A 119 10.73 -12.33 -11.30
C THR A 119 10.02 -13.43 -10.50
N PHE A 120 9.51 -13.13 -9.32
CA PHE A 120 8.70 -14.04 -8.52
C PHE A 120 7.40 -14.41 -9.25
N PHE A 121 6.72 -13.47 -9.92
CA PHE A 121 5.56 -13.75 -10.75
C PHE A 121 5.90 -14.62 -11.97
N ARG A 122 7.02 -14.36 -12.65
CA ARG A 122 7.47 -15.14 -13.82
C ARG A 122 7.86 -16.57 -13.44
N ASP A 123 8.61 -16.74 -12.36
CA ASP A 123 9.21 -18.03 -12.01
C ASP A 123 8.24 -18.90 -11.16
N ASN A 124 7.27 -18.29 -10.46
CA ASN A 124 6.19 -18.99 -9.71
C ASN A 124 4.80 -18.94 -10.39
N ALA A 125 4.67 -18.56 -11.67
CA ALA A 125 3.37 -18.46 -12.38
C ALA A 125 2.50 -19.74 -12.28
N ARG A 126 3.12 -20.91 -12.15
CA ARG A 126 2.43 -22.20 -11.90
C ARG A 126 2.06 -22.43 -10.42
N ALA A 127 2.85 -21.92 -9.47
CA ALA A 127 2.63 -22.10 -8.03
C ALA A 127 1.66 -21.08 -7.41
N PHE A 128 1.37 -19.97 -8.09
CA PHE A 128 0.39 -18.96 -7.64
C PHE A 128 -1.06 -19.48 -7.55
N HIS A 129 -1.42 -20.55 -8.26
CA HIS A 129 -2.75 -21.16 -8.17
C HIS A 129 -3.02 -21.82 -6.80
N GLU A 130 -2.00 -22.35 -6.13
CA GLU A 130 -2.18 -23.03 -4.83
C GLU A 130 -2.13 -22.07 -3.63
N GLN A 131 -1.51 -20.89 -3.77
CA GLN A 131 -1.39 -19.91 -2.67
C GLN A 131 -2.41 -18.75 -2.69
N ARG A 132 -3.22 -18.57 -3.74
CA ARG A 132 -4.33 -17.58 -3.77
C ARG A 132 -5.40 -17.85 -2.68
N ALA A 133 -5.47 -19.07 -2.17
CA ALA A 133 -6.35 -19.45 -1.06
C ALA A 133 -5.93 -18.86 0.31
N LEU A 134 -4.71 -18.31 0.45
CA LEU A 134 -4.15 -17.94 1.76
C LEU A 134 -4.07 -16.43 2.03
N ILE A 135 -4.44 -15.55 1.08
CA ILE A 135 -4.38 -14.09 1.29
C ILE A 135 -5.75 -13.40 1.15
N CYS A 136 -6.59 -13.79 0.19
CA CYS A 136 -8.04 -13.54 0.16
C CYS A 136 -8.55 -14.23 -1.10
N ALA A 137 -9.20 -15.38 -0.95
CA ALA A 137 -9.70 -16.11 -2.10
C ALA A 137 -10.83 -15.31 -2.79
N PRO A 138 -11.03 -15.47 -4.12
CA PRO A 138 -12.00 -14.71 -4.90
C PRO A 138 -13.42 -14.74 -4.32
N ASP A 139 -13.84 -15.88 -3.80
CA ASP A 139 -15.08 -16.10 -3.07
C ASP A 139 -15.28 -15.20 -1.84
N VAL A 140 -14.21 -14.65 -1.24
CA VAL A 140 -14.29 -13.78 -0.07
C VAL A 140 -14.42 -12.30 -0.44
N TYR A 141 -13.64 -11.80 -1.40
CA TYR A 141 -13.65 -10.37 -1.73
C TYR A 141 -14.66 -10.00 -2.82
N LEU A 142 -14.98 -10.90 -3.75
CA LEU A 142 -15.91 -10.64 -4.85
C LEU A 142 -17.33 -10.29 -4.36
N PRO A 143 -17.91 -10.97 -3.33
CA PRO A 143 -19.21 -10.58 -2.80
C PRO A 143 -19.21 -9.21 -2.12
N ALA A 144 -18.13 -8.90 -1.38
CA ALA A 144 -17.97 -7.59 -0.74
C ALA A 144 -17.79 -6.47 -1.77
N LEU A 145 -17.04 -6.72 -2.85
CA LEU A 145 -16.93 -5.80 -3.97
C LEU A 145 -18.29 -5.58 -4.63
N ALA A 146 -19.03 -6.64 -4.94
CA ALA A 146 -20.34 -6.56 -5.57
C ALA A 146 -21.36 -5.71 -4.78
N ALA A 147 -21.28 -5.74 -3.44
CA ALA A 147 -22.11 -4.91 -2.56
C ALA A 147 -21.75 -3.41 -2.56
N LEU A 148 -20.50 -3.08 -2.91
CA LEU A 148 -20.00 -1.70 -2.98
C LEU A 148 -20.08 -1.10 -4.39
N LEU A 149 -20.33 -1.93 -5.41
CA LEU A 149 -20.49 -1.46 -6.78
C LEU A 149 -21.78 -0.65 -6.95
N PRO A 150 -21.75 0.47 -7.68
CA PRO A 150 -22.96 1.18 -8.04
C PRO A 150 -23.90 0.28 -8.86
N GLU A 151 -25.20 0.61 -8.86
CA GLU A 151 -26.18 -0.10 -9.69
C GLU A 151 -25.85 0.03 -11.18
N ARG A 152 -25.40 1.21 -11.60
CA ARG A 152 -24.84 1.50 -12.93
C ARG A 152 -23.77 2.58 -12.88
N GLY A 153 -22.72 2.45 -13.67
CA GLY A 153 -21.72 3.49 -13.94
C GLY A 153 -21.34 3.57 -15.41
N ARG A 154 -20.64 4.62 -15.84
CA ARG A 154 -20.25 4.76 -17.25
C ARG A 154 -18.90 4.11 -17.54
N GLN A 155 -17.93 4.27 -16.64
CA GLN A 155 -16.58 3.78 -16.91
C GLN A 155 -15.89 3.26 -15.65
N ALA A 156 -15.42 2.02 -15.69
CA ALA A 156 -14.61 1.39 -14.65
C ALA A 156 -13.19 1.07 -15.16
N ILE A 157 -12.22 1.08 -14.24
CA ILE A 157 -10.86 0.61 -14.49
C ILE A 157 -10.49 -0.43 -13.44
N ASP A 158 -9.98 -1.56 -13.88
CA ASP A 158 -9.36 -2.57 -13.04
C ASP A 158 -7.85 -2.58 -13.27
N VAL A 159 -7.10 -2.26 -12.23
CA VAL A 159 -5.63 -2.23 -12.26
C VAL A 159 -5.15 -3.56 -11.71
N GLY A 160 -4.47 -4.35 -12.55
CA GLY A 160 -4.10 -5.73 -12.25
C GLY A 160 -5.29 -6.68 -12.30
N PRO A 161 -5.98 -6.83 -13.45
CA PRO A 161 -7.21 -7.63 -13.57
C PRO A 161 -7.01 -9.13 -13.28
N GLY A 162 -5.77 -9.61 -13.22
CA GLY A 162 -5.47 -10.99 -12.88
C GLY A 162 -6.03 -11.95 -13.93
N ASP A 163 -6.77 -12.96 -13.49
CA ASP A 163 -7.45 -13.92 -14.37
C ASP A 163 -8.79 -13.39 -14.90
N GLY A 164 -9.23 -12.19 -14.51
CA GLY A 164 -10.46 -11.56 -15.02
C GLY A 164 -11.73 -11.73 -14.18
N GLU A 165 -11.65 -12.37 -13.00
CA GLU A 165 -12.84 -12.59 -12.13
C GLU A 165 -13.53 -11.28 -11.71
N ALA A 166 -12.76 -10.22 -11.44
CA ALA A 166 -13.33 -8.92 -11.10
C ALA A 166 -13.88 -8.20 -12.35
N LEU A 167 -13.29 -8.44 -13.53
CA LEU A 167 -13.78 -7.93 -14.81
C LEU A 167 -15.19 -8.46 -15.09
N ALA A 168 -15.45 -9.74 -14.80
CA ALA A 168 -16.78 -10.35 -14.90
C ALA A 168 -17.83 -9.65 -14.03
N LEU A 169 -17.48 -9.24 -12.80
CA LEU A 169 -18.38 -8.48 -11.94
C LEU A 169 -18.62 -7.05 -12.40
N LEU A 170 -17.59 -6.39 -12.94
CA LEU A 170 -17.67 -5.01 -13.39
C LEU A 170 -18.44 -4.88 -14.72
N SER A 171 -18.27 -5.85 -15.62
CA SER A 171 -18.92 -5.88 -16.94
C SER A 171 -20.41 -5.53 -16.92
N PRO A 172 -21.29 -6.19 -16.13
CA PRO A 172 -22.72 -5.88 -16.13
C PRO A 172 -23.07 -4.55 -15.46
N ARG A 173 -22.17 -3.96 -14.67
CA ARG A 173 -22.44 -2.74 -13.88
C ARG A 173 -21.97 -1.45 -14.56
N PHE A 174 -21.13 -1.55 -15.60
CA PHE A 174 -20.54 -0.38 -16.25
C PHE A 174 -20.72 -0.42 -17.77
N GLU A 175 -20.90 0.73 -18.41
CA GLU A 175 -20.96 0.78 -19.89
C GLU A 175 -19.63 0.35 -20.54
N ARG A 176 -18.49 0.68 -19.90
CA ARG A 176 -17.14 0.36 -20.37
C ARG A 176 -16.21 0.00 -19.20
N VAL A 177 -15.45 -1.08 -19.34
CA VAL A 177 -14.45 -1.52 -18.35
C VAL A 177 -13.07 -1.59 -19.00
N HIS A 178 -12.04 -1.10 -18.30
CA HIS A 178 -10.66 -1.20 -18.75
C HIS A 178 -9.82 -2.03 -17.79
N GLY A 179 -9.23 -3.12 -18.28
CA GLY A 179 -8.20 -3.85 -17.54
C GLY A 179 -6.81 -3.35 -17.92
N ILE A 180 -6.00 -3.02 -16.92
CA ILE A 180 -4.63 -2.54 -17.12
C ILE A 180 -3.67 -3.46 -16.37
N ASP A 181 -2.72 -4.04 -17.09
CA ASP A 181 -1.65 -4.87 -16.52
C ASP A 181 -0.33 -4.58 -17.25
N ASN A 182 0.80 -4.90 -16.62
CA ASN A 182 2.13 -4.79 -17.25
C ASN A 182 2.69 -6.16 -17.66
N SER A 183 1.93 -7.24 -17.45
CA SER A 183 2.27 -8.60 -17.83
C SER A 183 1.41 -9.06 -19.00
N ALA A 184 2.06 -9.31 -20.13
CA ALA A 184 1.41 -9.87 -21.31
C ALA A 184 0.75 -11.24 -21.04
N GLU A 185 1.31 -12.05 -20.12
CA GLU A 185 0.72 -13.33 -19.73
C GLU A 185 -0.62 -13.13 -18.99
N MET A 186 -0.67 -12.18 -18.06
CA MET A 186 -1.90 -11.89 -17.30
C MET A 186 -2.98 -11.31 -18.21
N LEU A 187 -2.60 -10.45 -19.16
CA LEU A 187 -3.53 -9.95 -20.17
C LEU A 187 -4.07 -11.06 -21.06
N ALA A 188 -3.27 -12.07 -21.41
CA ALA A 188 -3.73 -13.22 -22.18
C ALA A 188 -4.74 -14.07 -21.40
N ARG A 189 -4.53 -14.26 -20.09
CA ARG A 189 -5.48 -14.98 -19.21
C ARG A 189 -6.78 -14.20 -19.00
N ALA A 190 -6.68 -12.92 -18.69
CA ALA A 190 -7.85 -12.04 -18.60
C ALA A 190 -8.64 -12.03 -19.92
N ARG A 191 -7.94 -12.08 -21.07
CA ARG A 191 -8.58 -12.20 -22.38
C ARG A 191 -9.38 -13.50 -22.50
N GLN A 192 -8.80 -14.63 -22.06
CA GLN A 192 -9.51 -15.91 -22.06
C GLN A 192 -10.80 -15.84 -21.25
N CYS A 193 -10.77 -15.27 -20.04
CA CYS A 193 -11.98 -15.06 -19.23
C CYS A 193 -13.00 -14.15 -19.93
N ILE A 194 -12.56 -13.05 -20.56
CA ILE A 194 -13.43 -12.16 -21.34
C ILE A 194 -14.14 -12.92 -22.47
N ASP A 195 -13.43 -13.81 -23.14
CA ASP A 195 -13.96 -14.59 -24.26
C ASP A 195 -14.91 -15.70 -23.76
N ASP A 196 -14.53 -16.41 -22.69
CA ASP A 196 -15.32 -17.49 -22.08
C ASP A 196 -16.65 -16.97 -21.51
N GLU A 197 -16.60 -15.83 -20.80
CA GLU A 197 -17.78 -15.20 -20.19
C GLU A 197 -18.50 -14.23 -21.12
N ARG A 198 -17.98 -14.01 -22.33
CA ARG A 198 -18.52 -13.11 -23.37
C ARG A 198 -18.78 -11.70 -22.81
N LEU A 199 -17.72 -11.02 -22.36
CA LEU A 199 -17.79 -9.69 -21.76
C LEU A 199 -17.45 -8.60 -22.80
N PRO A 200 -18.43 -8.05 -23.54
CA PRO A 200 -18.18 -7.29 -24.78
C PRO A 200 -17.67 -5.86 -24.54
N ASN A 201 -17.83 -5.34 -23.33
CA ASN A 201 -17.55 -3.95 -22.96
C ASN A 201 -16.19 -3.78 -22.28
N ILE A 202 -15.30 -4.78 -22.38
CA ILE A 202 -14.00 -4.79 -21.72
C ILE A 202 -12.87 -4.53 -22.71
N THR A 203 -11.96 -3.62 -22.37
CA THR A 203 -10.73 -3.38 -23.13
C THR A 203 -9.51 -3.57 -22.25
N LEU A 204 -8.61 -4.44 -22.67
CA LEU A 204 -7.32 -4.66 -22.00
C LEU A 204 -6.23 -3.75 -22.58
N ARG A 205 -5.35 -3.25 -21.71
CA ARG A 205 -4.19 -2.43 -22.09
C ARG A 205 -2.95 -2.88 -21.35
N ASP A 206 -1.87 -3.05 -22.10
CA ASP A 206 -0.52 -3.18 -21.57
C ASP A 206 -0.01 -1.79 -21.17
N ALA A 207 0.00 -1.51 -19.87
CA ALA A 207 0.48 -0.24 -19.34
C ALA A 207 0.83 -0.33 -17.85
N GLU A 208 1.81 0.45 -17.44
CA GLU A 208 2.08 0.67 -16.02
C GLU A 208 1.03 1.64 -15.44
N PHE A 209 0.50 1.36 -14.24
CA PHE A 209 -0.51 2.20 -13.58
C PHE A 209 -0.09 3.68 -13.47
N THR A 210 1.20 3.94 -13.27
CA THR A 210 1.81 5.27 -13.19
C THR A 210 1.65 6.10 -14.47
N ALA A 211 1.45 5.45 -15.62
CA ALA A 211 1.21 6.08 -16.91
C ALA A 211 -0.23 6.59 -17.08
N VAL A 212 -1.17 6.16 -16.23
CA VAL A 212 -2.58 6.56 -16.28
C VAL A 212 -2.76 7.96 -15.68
N LYS A 213 -2.47 9.00 -16.47
CA LYS A 213 -2.72 10.39 -16.09
C LYS A 213 -4.24 10.67 -16.08
N ARG A 214 -4.83 10.74 -14.87
CA ARG A 214 -6.24 11.08 -14.60
C ARG A 214 -7.22 10.24 -15.44
N PRO A 215 -7.56 9.02 -15.01
CA PRO A 215 -8.63 8.30 -15.68
C PRO A 215 -9.94 9.07 -15.48
N ARG A 216 -10.66 9.37 -16.58
CA ARG A 216 -12.08 9.71 -16.53
C ARG A 216 -12.85 8.43 -16.25
N ALA A 217 -12.74 7.92 -15.04
CA ALA A 217 -13.44 6.72 -14.59
C ALA A 217 -14.30 7.08 -13.38
N ASP A 218 -15.52 6.54 -13.36
CA ASP A 218 -16.43 6.67 -12.23
C ASP A 218 -16.07 5.68 -11.12
N PHE A 219 -15.35 4.61 -11.48
CA PHE A 219 -14.89 3.58 -10.55
C PHE A 219 -13.49 3.09 -10.92
N VAL A 220 -12.62 2.93 -9.91
CA VAL A 220 -11.29 2.35 -10.09
C VAL A 220 -11.10 1.25 -9.05
N LEU A 221 -10.96 0.02 -9.54
CA LEU A 221 -10.61 -1.15 -8.75
C LEU A 221 -9.09 -1.33 -8.71
N MET A 222 -8.59 -1.56 -7.51
CA MET A 222 -7.20 -1.95 -7.24
C MET A 222 -7.22 -3.14 -6.28
N ALA A 223 -7.89 -4.22 -6.70
CA ALA A 223 -7.92 -5.46 -5.94
C ALA A 223 -6.52 -6.08 -5.99
N MET A 224 -5.89 -6.24 -4.82
CA MET A 224 -4.53 -6.78 -4.70
C MET A 224 -3.41 -6.00 -5.44
N VAL A 225 -3.62 -4.75 -5.88
CA VAL A 225 -2.50 -3.89 -6.33
C VAL A 225 -1.99 -2.96 -5.22
N LEU A 226 -2.79 -2.79 -4.15
CA LEU A 226 -2.46 -1.95 -3.00
C LEU A 226 -1.47 -2.56 -1.99
N HIS A 227 -1.06 -3.83 -2.15
CA HIS A 227 0.04 -4.36 -1.32
C HIS A 227 1.43 -3.94 -1.83
N HIS A 228 1.52 -3.36 -3.04
CA HIS A 228 2.79 -2.88 -3.62
C HIS A 228 2.77 -1.43 -4.16
N ALA A 229 1.63 -0.74 -4.17
CA ALA A 229 1.60 0.69 -4.51
C ALA A 229 2.16 1.54 -3.33
N PRO A 230 3.22 2.35 -3.52
CA PRO A 230 3.65 3.31 -2.50
C PRO A 230 2.45 4.21 -2.19
N CYS A 231 2.11 4.35 -0.91
CA CYS A 231 0.90 5.01 -0.45
C CYS A 231 0.98 6.51 -0.75
N ARG A 232 0.64 6.92 -1.98
CA ARG A 232 0.59 8.34 -2.39
C ARG A 232 -0.72 8.94 -1.89
N ARG A 233 -0.71 9.40 -0.64
CA ARG A 233 -1.82 10.10 0.03
C ARG A 233 -2.10 11.51 -0.53
N ARG A 234 -2.11 11.71 -1.86
CA ARG A 234 -2.32 13.05 -2.47
C ARG A 234 -3.39 13.17 -3.56
N SER A 235 -4.13 12.12 -3.93
CA SER A 235 -5.20 12.26 -4.95
C SER A 235 -6.64 12.09 -4.47
N LEU A 236 -6.90 11.69 -3.23
CA LEU A 236 -8.27 11.50 -2.73
C LEU A 236 -8.61 12.59 -1.72
N ARG A 237 -8.96 13.79 -2.22
CA ARG A 237 -9.72 14.79 -1.45
C ARG A 237 -11.22 14.72 -1.73
N THR A 238 -11.68 13.71 -2.46
CA THR A 238 -13.10 13.49 -2.71
C THR A 238 -13.35 11.99 -2.84
N GLN A 239 -14.42 11.53 -2.21
CA GLN A 239 -14.89 10.14 -2.05
C GLN A 239 -14.32 9.39 -0.83
N GLN A 240 -15.05 9.57 0.26
CA GLN A 240 -15.10 8.68 1.42
C GLN A 240 -15.35 7.23 0.98
N SER A 241 -14.60 6.34 1.63
CA SER A 241 -14.91 4.94 2.00
C SER A 241 -13.80 3.97 1.61
N CYS A 242 -12.59 4.20 2.14
CA CYS A 242 -11.54 3.18 2.14
C CYS A 242 -11.81 2.25 3.33
N CYS A 243 -12.53 1.16 3.09
CA CYS A 243 -12.87 0.16 4.09
C CYS A 243 -11.61 -0.70 4.38
N CYS A 244 -10.83 -0.30 5.39
CA CYS A 244 -9.82 -1.15 6.01
C CYS A 244 -10.20 -1.32 7.50
N GLN A 245 -10.92 -2.41 7.75
CA GLN A 245 -11.02 -3.19 9.00
C GLN A 245 -11.55 -2.52 10.29
N ARG A 246 -12.70 -3.04 10.75
CA ARG A 246 -12.85 -3.54 12.13
C ARG A 246 -13.39 -4.96 12.09
N ALA A 247 -12.50 -5.91 12.37
CA ALA A 247 -12.81 -7.24 12.87
C ALA A 247 -11.67 -7.57 13.83
N GLY A 248 -11.85 -7.83 15.12
CA GLY A 248 -12.98 -7.66 16.02
C GLY A 248 -12.42 -7.62 17.45
N SER A 249 -13.26 -7.36 18.43
CA SER A 249 -12.98 -7.73 19.82
C SER A 249 -14.21 -8.41 20.37
N SER A 250 -14.15 -9.74 20.43
CA SER A 250 -14.95 -10.54 21.35
C SER A 250 -14.60 -10.11 22.78
N SER A 251 -15.61 -9.75 23.55
CA SER A 251 -15.53 -9.76 25.01
C SER A 251 -16.68 -10.61 25.52
N SER A 252 -16.30 -11.81 25.94
CA SER A 252 -17.03 -12.69 26.83
C SER A 252 -17.46 -11.94 28.09
N SER A 253 -18.74 -12.02 28.44
CA SER A 253 -19.29 -12.22 29.79
C SER A 253 -20.80 -12.44 29.67
#